data_AF-A0A1V4Z776-F1
#
_entry.id   AF-A0A1V4Z776-F1
#
_cell.length_a   1.000
_cell.length_b   1.000
_cell.length_c   1.000
_cell.angle_alpha   90.00
_cell.angle_beta   90.00
_cell.angle_gamma   90.00
#
_symmetry.space_group_name_H-M   'P 1'
#
loop_
_entity.id
_entity.type
_entity.pdbx_description
1 polymer ?
#
loop_
_entity_poly.entity_id
_entity_poly.type
_entity_poly.pdbx_seq_one_letter_code
_entity_poly.pdbx_strand_id
1 'polypeptide(L)'
;MERSKQLLIAAAAAAIVVLLGALAVSYQSLQAAQDELKQYKEQQRQTALAVMAVHMQDMQAARSWWISAHQDEYRQLQQDGITVEADFIDTEHYTAVLDPANPYQVSIGPPGNAEPGELIIGLGQYYADNMTRASGWSASYRLNATTQEVAGFTASLAESIAYDHYVDSLSGGVYNNLGVSPSAILGFSAVTLDTSYLPETGTWLDVTEYRYNLRNTDVPVYLEIKTYVNGSTGEVTATEVSPPYYSTRAPIIH
;
A
#
# COMPACT_ATOMS: atom_id res chain seq x y z
N MET A 1 12.30 46.81 72.57
CA MET A 1 12.64 46.99 71.14
C MET A 1 13.49 45.84 70.58
N GLU A 2 14.49 45.33 71.30
CA GLU A 2 15.34 44.21 70.82
C GLU A 2 14.60 42.87 70.69
N ARG A 3 13.81 42.45 71.70
CA ARG A 3 13.00 41.22 71.62
C ARG A 3 12.01 41.24 70.44
N SER A 4 11.44 42.40 70.15
CA SER A 4 10.50 42.63 69.05
C SER A 4 11.19 42.45 67.69
N LYS A 5 12.40 43.00 67.52
CA LYS A 5 13.22 42.80 66.32
C LYS A 5 13.67 41.34 66.16
N GLN A 6 14.06 40.68 67.25
CA GLN A 6 14.45 39.27 67.23
C GLN A 6 13.28 38.36 66.83
N LEU A 7 12.07 38.62 67.33
CA LEU A 7 10.85 37.89 66.93
C LEU A 7 10.51 38.10 65.46
N LEU A 8 10.68 39.33 64.95
CA LEU A 8 10.39 39.66 63.55
C LEU A 8 11.40 39.02 62.59
N ILE A 9 12.67 38.99 62.96
CA ILE A 9 13.73 38.28 62.22
C ILE A 9 13.50 36.76 62.27
N ALA A 10 13.13 36.21 63.43
CA ALA A 10 12.82 34.78 63.55
C ALA A 10 11.59 34.39 62.70
N ALA A 11 10.56 35.22 62.66
CA ALA A 11 9.38 35.00 61.82
C ALA A 11 9.72 35.08 60.32
N ALA A 12 10.55 36.05 59.90
CA ALA A 12 11.01 36.16 58.53
C ALA A 12 11.88 34.96 58.11
N ALA A 13 12.78 34.51 58.99
CA ALA A 13 13.59 33.31 58.75
C ALA A 13 12.71 32.05 58.63
N ALA A 14 11.71 31.90 59.50
CA ALA A 14 10.76 30.79 59.42
C ALA A 14 9.97 30.82 58.10
N ALA A 15 9.52 31.99 57.65
CA ALA A 15 8.83 32.14 56.36
C ALA A 15 9.74 31.78 55.17
N ILE A 16 11.02 32.18 55.19
CA ILE A 16 12.00 31.82 54.15
C ILE A 16 12.25 30.31 54.14
N VAL A 17 12.37 29.66 55.31
CA VAL A 17 12.55 28.21 55.40
C VAL A 17 11.34 27.45 54.83
N VAL A 18 10.12 27.92 55.12
CA VAL A 18 8.90 27.33 54.55
C VAL A 18 8.85 27.51 53.02
N LEU A 19 9.21 28.68 52.52
CA LEU A 19 9.27 28.95 51.07
C LEU A 19 10.34 28.11 50.37
N LEU A 20 11.52 27.94 50.97
CA LEU A 20 12.58 27.07 50.45
C LEU A 20 12.17 25.59 50.47
N GLY A 21 11.46 25.16 51.51
CA GLY A 21 10.89 23.82 51.59
C GLY A 21 9.85 23.57 50.48
N ALA A 22 8.94 24.53 50.25
CA ALA A 22 7.97 24.46 49.17
C ALA A 22 8.65 24.44 47.79
N LEU A 23 9.66 25.29 47.57
CA LEU A 23 10.45 25.32 46.33
C LEU A 23 11.19 24.00 46.08
N ALA A 24 11.77 23.41 47.11
CA ALA A 24 12.45 22.11 47.02
C ALA A 24 11.48 20.97 46.68
N VAL A 25 10.27 20.96 47.26
CA VAL A 25 9.22 19.99 46.93
C VAL A 25 8.73 20.17 45.49
N SER A 26 8.50 21.41 45.06
CA SER A 26 8.14 21.70 43.66
C SER A 26 9.24 21.29 42.69
N TYR A 27 10.51 21.54 43.02
CA TYR A 27 11.65 21.10 42.22
C TYR A 27 11.75 19.58 42.13
N GLN A 28 11.57 18.85 43.24
CA GLN A 28 11.53 17.39 43.23
C GLN A 28 10.36 16.84 42.41
N SER A 29 9.18 17.46 42.46
CA SER A 29 8.04 17.06 41.63
C SER A 29 8.28 17.31 40.14
N LEU A 30 8.96 18.42 39.79
CA LEU A 30 9.35 18.74 38.42
C LEU A 30 10.39 17.74 37.91
N GLN A 31 11.38 17.40 38.74
CA GLN A 31 12.42 16.44 38.41
C GLN A 31 11.83 15.04 38.23
N ALA A 32 10.93 14.60 39.11
CA ALA A 32 10.22 13.34 38.97
C ALA A 32 9.38 13.29 37.68
N ALA A 33 8.65 14.37 37.35
CA ALA A 33 7.91 14.45 36.09
C ALA A 33 8.82 14.45 34.85
N GLN A 34 10.01 15.06 34.93
CA GLN A 34 11.02 15.01 33.87
C GLN A 34 11.62 13.61 33.71
N ASP A 35 11.89 12.92 34.81
CA ASP A 35 12.40 11.55 34.81
C ASP A 35 11.33 10.58 34.27
N GLU A 36 10.07 10.72 34.67
CA GLU A 36 8.93 9.98 34.10
C GLU A 36 8.79 10.25 32.60
N LEU A 37 8.80 11.51 32.16
CA LEU A 37 8.75 11.87 30.74
C LEU A 37 9.90 11.24 29.95
N LYS A 38 11.10 11.22 30.52
CA LYS A 38 12.27 10.58 29.89
C LYS A 38 12.07 9.06 29.77
N GLN A 39 11.54 8.42 30.81
CA GLN A 39 11.21 6.99 30.77
C GLN A 39 10.12 6.68 29.73
N TYR A 40 9.06 7.48 29.66
CA TYR A 40 8.01 7.32 28.66
C TYR A 40 8.53 7.47 27.22
N LYS A 41 9.39 8.46 26.97
CA LYS A 41 10.03 8.63 25.65
C LYS A 41 10.92 7.44 25.28
N GLU A 42 11.66 6.90 26.24
CA GLU A 42 12.47 5.72 26.02
C GLU A 42 11.62 4.48 25.76
N GLN A 43 10.51 4.30 26.49
CA GLN A 43 9.55 3.23 26.23
C GLN A 43 8.93 3.36 24.83
N GLN A 44 8.47 4.56 24.44
CA GLN A 44 7.95 4.81 23.09
C GLN A 44 8.98 4.46 22.02
N ARG A 45 10.24 4.87 22.20
CA ARG A 45 11.34 4.55 21.29
C ARG A 45 11.56 3.05 21.17
N GLN A 46 11.54 2.32 22.28
CA GLN A 46 11.71 0.87 22.29
C GLN A 46 10.53 0.15 21.63
N THR A 47 9.30 0.60 21.87
CA THR A 47 8.11 0.07 21.19
C THR A 47 8.15 0.33 19.69
N ALA A 48 8.50 1.55 19.25
CA ALA A 48 8.65 1.89 17.85
C ALA A 48 9.69 0.99 17.16
N LEU A 49 10.87 0.83 17.78
CA LEU A 49 11.91 -0.06 17.27
C LEU A 49 11.46 -1.52 17.20
N ALA A 50 10.71 -2.00 18.19
CA ALA A 50 10.19 -3.36 18.20
C ALA A 50 9.19 -3.58 17.06
N VAL A 51 8.22 -2.68 16.88
CA VAL A 51 7.22 -2.77 15.79
C VAL A 51 7.90 -2.70 14.42
N MET A 52 8.81 -1.74 14.22
CA MET A 52 9.56 -1.60 12.97
C MET A 52 10.41 -2.84 12.69
N ALA A 53 11.06 -3.42 13.69
CA ALA A 53 11.89 -4.62 13.51
C ALA A 53 11.05 -5.87 13.19
N VAL A 54 9.90 -6.03 13.85
CA VAL A 54 9.00 -7.18 13.62
C VAL A 54 8.41 -7.14 12.22
N HIS A 55 7.96 -5.96 11.76
CA HIS A 55 7.21 -5.82 10.52
C HIS A 55 8.04 -5.30 9.33
N MET A 56 9.36 -5.19 9.48
CA MET A 56 10.24 -4.68 8.43
C MET A 56 10.08 -5.44 7.11
N GLN A 57 10.01 -6.77 7.19
CA GLN A 57 9.85 -7.63 6.02
C GLN A 57 8.47 -7.50 5.41
N ASP A 58 7.43 -7.36 6.22
CA ASP A 58 6.04 -7.17 5.76
C ASP A 58 5.87 -5.84 5.01
N MET A 59 6.44 -4.76 5.56
CA MET A 59 6.46 -3.44 4.92
C MET A 59 7.21 -3.48 3.58
N GLN A 60 8.37 -4.15 3.55
CA GLN A 60 9.14 -4.32 2.33
C GLN A 60 8.41 -5.20 1.30
N ALA A 61 7.70 -6.23 1.75
CA ALA A 61 6.90 -7.09 0.87
C ALA A 61 5.75 -6.29 0.22
N ALA A 62 4.97 -5.55 1.01
CA ALA A 62 3.90 -4.68 0.50
C ALA A 62 4.43 -3.63 -0.50
N ARG A 63 5.54 -2.96 -0.15
CA ARG A 63 6.17 -1.95 -1.01
C ARG A 63 6.72 -2.56 -2.30
N SER A 64 7.44 -3.67 -2.21
CA SER A 64 8.03 -4.32 -3.39
C SER A 64 6.94 -4.85 -4.33
N TRP A 65 5.84 -5.35 -3.76
CA TRP A 65 4.66 -5.75 -4.51
C TRP A 65 4.01 -4.56 -5.24
N TRP A 66 3.78 -3.44 -4.56
CA TRP A 66 3.25 -2.22 -5.20
C TRP A 66 4.13 -1.76 -6.36
N ILE A 67 5.45 -1.68 -6.14
CA ILE A 67 6.43 -1.27 -7.17
C ILE A 67 6.37 -2.20 -8.38
N SER A 68 6.26 -3.51 -8.16
CA SER A 68 6.21 -4.49 -9.25
C SER A 68 4.94 -4.36 -10.10
N ALA A 69 3.82 -3.98 -9.48
CA ALA A 69 2.53 -3.80 -10.14
C ALA A 69 2.41 -2.44 -10.86
N HIS A 70 3.16 -1.42 -10.41
CA HIS A 70 3.03 -0.03 -10.88
C HIS A 70 4.37 0.53 -11.39
N GLN A 71 5.10 -0.22 -12.23
CA GLN A 71 6.47 0.14 -12.61
C GLN A 71 6.59 1.51 -13.31
N ASP A 72 5.64 1.84 -14.19
CA ASP A 72 5.66 3.10 -14.94
C ASP A 72 5.34 4.29 -14.02
N GLU A 73 4.32 4.15 -13.17
CA GLU A 73 3.97 5.14 -12.14
C GLU A 73 5.14 5.33 -11.17
N TYR A 74 5.75 4.25 -10.69
CA TYR A 74 6.90 4.33 -9.79
C TYR A 74 8.08 5.05 -10.43
N ARG A 75 8.38 4.80 -11.71
CA ARG A 75 9.42 5.54 -12.45
C ARG A 75 9.11 7.02 -12.54
N GLN A 76 7.84 7.39 -12.73
CA GLN A 76 7.40 8.79 -12.75
C GLN A 76 7.56 9.44 -11.37
N LEU A 77 7.08 8.79 -10.30
CA LEU A 77 7.22 9.27 -8.93
C LEU A 77 8.70 9.52 -8.56
N GLN A 78 9.61 8.63 -8.98
CA GLN A 78 11.04 8.82 -8.76
C GLN A 78 11.60 10.06 -9.44
N GLN A 79 11.11 10.42 -10.64
CA GLN A 79 11.50 11.64 -11.35
C GLN A 79 10.99 12.89 -10.63
N ASP A 80 9.81 12.79 -10.01
CA ASP A 80 9.21 13.85 -9.19
C ASP A 80 9.80 13.93 -7.77
N GLY A 81 10.79 13.09 -7.45
CA GLY A 81 11.42 13.03 -6.14
C GLY A 81 10.53 12.43 -5.06
N ILE A 82 9.57 11.58 -5.43
CA ILE A 82 8.61 10.91 -4.55
C ILE A 82 9.03 9.44 -4.36
N THR A 83 9.01 8.98 -3.10
CA THR A 83 9.16 7.58 -2.69
C THR A 83 7.85 7.04 -2.12
N VAL A 84 7.70 5.72 -2.13
CA VAL A 84 6.57 5.02 -1.50
C VAL A 84 7.08 4.32 -0.24
N GLU A 85 6.47 4.61 0.90
CA GLU A 85 6.82 4.05 2.21
C GLU A 85 5.57 3.57 2.96
N ALA A 86 5.75 2.77 4.01
CA ALA A 86 4.63 2.30 4.82
C ALA A 86 4.10 3.41 5.74
N ASP A 87 2.78 3.59 5.74
CA ASP A 87 2.05 4.59 6.54
C ASP A 87 1.52 4.00 7.84
N PHE A 88 1.01 2.77 7.75
CA PHE A 88 0.44 2.09 8.89
C PHE A 88 0.49 0.57 8.75
N ILE A 89 0.35 -0.10 9.89
CA ILE A 89 0.28 -1.56 10.03
C ILE A 89 -0.98 -1.87 10.84
N ASP A 90 -1.82 -2.73 10.32
CA ASP A 90 -3.04 -3.23 10.94
C ASP A 90 -2.86 -4.72 11.22
N THR A 91 -3.05 -5.12 12.48
CA THR A 91 -2.97 -6.51 12.93
C THR A 91 -4.22 -6.88 13.73
N GLU A 92 -4.43 -8.17 14.00
CA GLU A 92 -5.51 -8.64 14.87
C GLU A 92 -5.42 -8.13 16.33
N HIS A 93 -4.29 -7.55 16.73
CA HIS A 93 -4.03 -7.13 18.11
C HIS A 93 -3.86 -5.63 18.27
N TYR A 94 -3.38 -4.93 17.26
CA TYR A 94 -3.12 -3.50 17.31
C TYR A 94 -3.03 -2.89 15.91
N THR A 95 -3.17 -1.57 15.86
CA THR A 95 -2.82 -0.74 14.72
C THR A 95 -1.57 0.08 15.07
N ALA A 96 -0.68 0.29 14.11
CA ALA A 96 0.51 1.11 14.29
C ALA A 96 0.59 2.11 13.13
N VAL A 97 0.50 3.39 13.45
CA VAL A 97 0.76 4.48 12.50
C VAL A 97 2.23 4.82 12.57
N LEU A 98 2.88 4.78 11.41
CA LEU A 98 4.31 5.01 11.26
C LEU A 98 4.56 6.45 10.83
N ASP A 99 5.66 7.03 11.30
CA ASP A 99 6.18 8.28 10.77
C ASP A 99 7.45 8.00 9.95
N PRO A 100 7.38 8.04 8.61
CA PRO A 100 8.55 7.80 7.76
C PRO A 100 9.68 8.81 7.97
N ALA A 101 9.36 10.03 8.45
CA ALA A 101 10.37 11.02 8.80
C ALA A 101 11.08 10.69 10.13
N ASN A 102 10.44 9.89 11.00
CA ASN A 102 10.96 9.55 12.31
C ASN A 102 10.63 8.09 12.70
N PRO A 103 11.54 7.12 12.45
CA PRO A 103 11.31 5.71 12.74
C PRO A 103 11.22 5.39 14.25
N TYR A 104 11.49 6.36 15.12
CA TYR A 104 11.32 6.22 16.57
C TYR A 104 9.94 6.66 17.06
N GLN A 105 9.09 7.15 16.15
CA GLN A 105 7.76 7.65 16.46
C GLN A 105 6.73 6.77 15.78
N VAL A 106 6.09 5.92 16.59
CA VAL A 106 4.99 5.06 16.18
C VAL A 106 3.82 5.29 17.14
N SER A 107 2.64 5.51 16.58
CA SER A 107 1.41 5.62 17.37
C SER A 107 0.67 4.29 17.34
N ILE A 108 0.57 3.64 18.50
CA ILE A 108 -0.16 2.39 18.65
C ILE A 108 -1.62 2.67 19.01
N GLY A 109 -2.53 2.14 18.20
CA GLY A 109 -3.97 2.20 18.39
C GLY A 109 -4.59 0.85 18.77
N PRO A 110 -5.93 0.79 18.85
CA PRO A 110 -6.65 -0.46 19.08
C PRO A 110 -6.41 -1.47 17.94
N PRO A 111 -6.83 -2.74 18.08
CA PRO A 111 -6.80 -3.73 17.01
C PRO A 111 -7.36 -3.22 15.68
N GLY A 112 -6.71 -3.62 14.59
CA GLY A 112 -7.11 -3.27 13.22
C GLY A 112 -8.10 -4.27 12.63
N ASN A 113 -8.29 -4.19 11.31
CA ASN A 113 -9.22 -5.05 10.58
C ASN A 113 -8.59 -6.35 10.04
N ALA A 114 -7.36 -6.70 10.43
CA ALA A 114 -6.69 -7.91 9.97
C ALA A 114 -7.23 -9.16 10.68
N GLU A 115 -7.42 -10.25 9.95
CA GLU A 115 -7.81 -11.55 10.51
C GLU A 115 -6.63 -12.25 11.20
N PRO A 116 -6.88 -13.27 12.04
CA PRO A 116 -5.80 -14.03 12.67
C PRO A 116 -4.85 -14.64 11.64
N GLY A 117 -3.55 -14.35 11.76
CA GLY A 117 -2.53 -14.78 10.81
C GLY A 117 -2.36 -13.86 9.58
N GLU A 118 -3.08 -12.75 9.53
CA GLU A 118 -2.96 -11.73 8.49
C GLU A 118 -2.43 -10.40 9.04
N LEU A 119 -1.92 -9.58 8.12
CA LEU A 119 -1.45 -8.23 8.34
C LEU A 119 -2.06 -7.34 7.27
N ILE A 120 -2.33 -6.07 7.56
CA ILE A 120 -2.62 -5.09 6.52
C ILE A 120 -1.58 -3.98 6.61
N ILE A 121 -0.86 -3.72 5.52
CA ILE A 121 0.14 -2.66 5.41
C ILE A 121 -0.40 -1.57 4.51
N GLY A 122 -0.57 -0.37 5.05
CA GLY A 122 -0.83 0.83 4.28
C GLY A 122 0.46 1.42 3.71
N LEU A 123 0.43 1.85 2.45
CA LEU A 123 1.50 2.60 1.80
C LEU A 123 1.04 4.02 1.50
N GLY A 124 1.97 4.96 1.61
CA GLY A 124 1.82 6.36 1.21
C GLY A 124 2.97 6.82 0.33
N GLN A 125 2.73 7.94 -0.35
CA GLN A 125 3.73 8.63 -1.17
C GLN A 125 4.34 9.79 -0.37
N TYR A 126 5.66 9.94 -0.47
CA TYR A 126 6.44 10.89 0.31
C TYR A 126 7.49 11.58 -0.54
N TYR A 127 7.68 12.88 -0.37
CA TYR A 127 8.83 13.56 -0.96
C TYR A 127 10.12 13.06 -0.32
N ALA A 128 11.04 12.53 -1.12
CA ALA A 128 12.22 11.81 -0.64
C ALA A 128 13.22 12.71 0.11
N ASP A 129 13.16 14.03 -0.07
CA ASP A 129 14.02 15.01 0.58
C ASP A 129 13.66 15.24 2.06
N ASN A 130 12.37 15.15 2.41
CA ASN A 130 11.86 15.58 3.72
C ASN A 130 10.81 14.64 4.32
N MET A 131 10.44 13.56 3.63
CA MET A 131 9.40 12.60 4.03
C MET A 131 8.05 13.25 4.34
N THR A 132 7.72 14.36 3.69
CA THR A 132 6.38 14.95 3.75
C THR A 132 5.45 14.16 2.85
N ARG A 133 4.28 13.78 3.38
CA ARG A 133 3.29 13.00 2.64
C ARG A 133 2.75 13.79 1.45
N ALA A 134 2.84 13.22 0.25
CA ALA A 134 2.16 13.72 -0.93
C ALA A 134 0.64 13.51 -0.77
N SER A 135 -0.15 14.53 -1.10
CA SER A 135 -1.59 14.48 -0.87
C SER A 135 -2.31 13.56 -1.86
N GLY A 136 -3.31 12.81 -1.37
CA GLY A 136 -4.33 12.21 -2.23
C GLY A 136 -4.09 10.76 -2.67
N TRP A 137 -3.08 10.09 -2.13
CA TRP A 137 -2.79 8.69 -2.47
C TRP A 137 -2.53 7.83 -1.23
N SER A 138 -3.20 6.68 -1.16
CA SER A 138 -2.94 5.63 -0.18
C SER A 138 -3.32 4.27 -0.77
N ALA A 139 -2.42 3.30 -0.69
CA ALA A 139 -2.71 1.90 -1.02
C ALA A 139 -2.66 1.05 0.26
N SER A 140 -3.35 -0.08 0.30
CA SER A 140 -3.28 -1.00 1.43
C SER A 140 -3.19 -2.43 0.94
N TYR A 141 -2.27 -3.19 1.51
CA TYR A 141 -1.97 -4.56 1.14
C TYR A 141 -2.24 -5.49 2.30
N ARG A 142 -3.04 -6.52 2.07
CA ARG A 142 -3.20 -7.60 3.03
C ARG A 142 -2.09 -8.62 2.79
N LEU A 143 -1.44 -9.10 3.84
CA LEU A 143 -0.36 -10.08 3.75
C LEU A 143 -0.59 -11.22 4.73
N ASN A 144 -0.10 -12.41 4.38
CA ASN A 144 0.05 -13.49 5.33
C ASN A 144 1.21 -13.19 6.29
N ALA A 145 0.95 -13.19 7.60
CA ALA A 145 1.93 -12.83 8.63
C ALA A 145 3.14 -13.78 8.70
N THR A 146 3.00 -15.02 8.21
CA THR A 146 4.04 -16.04 8.28
C THR A 146 4.85 -16.11 6.99
N THR A 147 4.20 -16.07 5.82
CA THR A 147 4.85 -16.23 4.51
C THR A 147 5.21 -14.91 3.83
N GLN A 148 4.73 -13.78 4.36
CA GLN A 148 4.84 -12.45 3.74
C GLN A 148 4.25 -12.39 2.32
N GLU A 149 3.42 -13.37 1.96
CA GLU A 149 2.68 -13.36 0.71
C GLU A 149 1.62 -12.27 0.78
N VAL A 150 1.74 -11.28 -0.11
CA VAL A 150 0.73 -10.24 -0.29
C VAL A 150 -0.48 -10.88 -0.95
N ALA A 151 -1.63 -10.88 -0.27
CA ALA A 151 -2.90 -11.21 -0.88
C ALA A 151 -3.20 -10.16 -1.97
N GLY A 152 -3.02 -10.55 -3.22
CA GLY A 152 -3.28 -9.68 -4.35
C GLY A 152 -2.96 -10.36 -5.68
N PHE A 153 -3.99 -10.56 -6.49
CA PHE A 153 -3.87 -10.47 -7.93
C PHE A 153 -3.67 -9.01 -8.35
N THR A 154 -2.70 -8.70 -9.22
CA THR A 154 -2.55 -7.37 -9.83
C THR A 154 -3.32 -7.30 -11.15
N ALA A 155 -3.54 -6.08 -11.66
CA ALA A 155 -3.96 -5.87 -13.05
C ALA A 155 -2.99 -6.56 -14.03
N SER A 156 -1.68 -6.34 -13.86
CA SER A 156 -0.64 -6.96 -14.71
C SER A 156 -0.60 -8.49 -14.65
N LEU A 157 -0.91 -9.10 -13.51
CA LEU A 157 -0.99 -10.54 -13.34
C LEU A 157 -2.28 -11.10 -13.94
N ALA A 158 -3.40 -10.37 -13.78
CA ALA A 158 -4.66 -10.70 -14.44
C ALA A 158 -4.52 -10.62 -15.97
N GLU A 159 -3.86 -9.57 -16.49
CA GLU A 159 -3.50 -9.44 -17.91
C GLU A 159 -2.63 -10.61 -18.39
N SER A 160 -1.58 -10.96 -17.64
CA SER A 160 -0.70 -12.09 -17.98
C SER A 160 -1.48 -13.40 -18.04
N ILE A 161 -2.37 -13.64 -17.07
CA ILE A 161 -3.17 -14.87 -17.03
C ILE A 161 -4.25 -14.89 -18.10
N ALA A 162 -4.86 -13.73 -18.40
CA ALA A 162 -5.78 -13.61 -19.52
C ALA A 162 -5.08 -13.90 -20.85
N TYR A 163 -3.86 -13.39 -21.02
CA TYR A 163 -3.03 -13.66 -22.19
C TYR A 163 -2.63 -15.15 -22.30
N ASP A 164 -2.17 -15.76 -21.21
CA ASP A 164 -1.80 -17.18 -21.17
C ASP A 164 -3.02 -18.07 -21.49
N HIS A 165 -4.17 -17.76 -20.90
CA HIS A 165 -5.42 -18.46 -21.21
C HIS A 165 -5.83 -18.31 -22.67
N TYR A 166 -5.65 -17.12 -23.26
CA TYR A 166 -5.88 -16.93 -24.68
C TYR A 166 -4.97 -17.83 -25.52
N VAL A 167 -3.67 -17.86 -25.24
CA VAL A 167 -2.70 -18.68 -25.99
C VAL A 167 -3.05 -20.16 -25.89
N ASP A 168 -3.32 -20.64 -24.68
CA ASP A 168 -3.49 -22.07 -24.42
C ASP A 168 -4.87 -22.61 -24.81
N SER A 169 -5.93 -21.82 -24.61
CA SER A 169 -7.32 -22.31 -24.70
C SER A 169 -8.12 -21.71 -25.86
N LEU A 170 -7.85 -20.47 -26.27
CA LEU A 170 -8.69 -19.75 -27.24
C LEU A 170 -8.06 -19.65 -28.63
N SER A 171 -6.75 -19.46 -28.70
CA SER A 171 -6.02 -19.15 -29.93
C SER A 171 -6.23 -20.20 -31.02
N GLY A 172 -6.24 -21.49 -30.62
CA GLY A 172 -6.44 -22.62 -31.51
C GLY A 172 -7.83 -22.68 -32.13
N GLY A 173 -8.86 -22.08 -31.52
CA GLY A 173 -10.25 -22.10 -31.98
C GLY A 173 -10.75 -20.79 -32.57
N VAL A 174 -9.93 -19.72 -32.55
CA VAL A 174 -10.39 -18.35 -32.84
C VAL A 174 -10.86 -18.15 -34.28
N TYR A 175 -10.42 -18.99 -35.21
CA TYR A 175 -10.87 -18.96 -36.61
C TYR A 175 -12.39 -19.14 -36.75
N ASN A 176 -13.04 -19.86 -35.83
CA ASN A 176 -14.50 -20.02 -35.82
C ASN A 176 -15.19 -18.68 -35.51
N ASN A 177 -14.66 -17.90 -34.56
CA ASN A 177 -15.18 -16.58 -34.22
C ASN A 177 -14.93 -15.56 -35.34
N LEU A 178 -13.82 -15.71 -36.06
CA LEU A 178 -13.48 -14.88 -37.22
C LEU A 178 -14.23 -15.28 -38.50
N GLY A 179 -14.88 -16.45 -38.53
CA GLY A 179 -15.57 -16.96 -39.71
C GLY A 179 -14.63 -17.30 -40.88
N VAL A 180 -13.39 -17.70 -40.58
CA VAL A 180 -12.35 -18.01 -41.59
C VAL A 180 -11.77 -19.41 -41.38
N SER A 181 -11.01 -19.92 -42.35
CA SER A 181 -10.25 -21.15 -42.16
C SER A 181 -9.04 -20.91 -41.26
N PRO A 182 -8.58 -21.91 -40.47
CA PRO A 182 -7.39 -21.77 -39.62
C PRO A 182 -6.14 -21.32 -40.38
N SER A 183 -5.99 -21.81 -41.62
CA SER A 183 -4.89 -21.48 -42.54
C SER A 183 -4.91 -20.05 -43.09
N ALA A 184 -6.01 -19.31 -42.88
CA ALA A 184 -6.14 -17.93 -43.31
C ALA A 184 -5.48 -16.95 -42.33
N ILE A 185 -5.23 -17.34 -41.08
CA ILE A 185 -4.63 -16.46 -40.07
C ILE A 185 -3.10 -16.46 -40.25
N LEU A 186 -2.50 -15.28 -40.41
CA LEU A 186 -1.04 -15.10 -40.54
C LEU A 186 -0.38 -14.71 -39.22
N GLY A 187 -1.12 -14.05 -38.34
CA GLY A 187 -0.64 -13.61 -37.03
C GLY A 187 -1.65 -12.68 -36.36
N PHE A 188 -1.32 -12.27 -35.14
CA PHE A 188 -2.14 -11.32 -34.38
C PHE A 188 -1.26 -10.38 -33.54
N SER A 189 -1.83 -9.27 -33.10
CA SER A 189 -1.28 -8.39 -32.06
C SER A 189 -2.35 -8.07 -31.04
N ALA A 190 -2.03 -8.16 -29.75
CA ALA A 190 -2.93 -7.85 -28.66
C ALA A 190 -2.70 -6.42 -28.13
N VAL A 191 -3.77 -5.75 -27.70
CA VAL A 191 -3.75 -4.47 -27.00
C VAL A 191 -4.77 -4.52 -25.86
N THR A 192 -4.31 -4.41 -24.63
CA THR A 192 -5.18 -4.30 -23.45
C THR A 192 -5.90 -2.95 -23.48
N LEU A 193 -7.23 -2.97 -23.38
CA LEU A 193 -8.09 -1.79 -23.38
C LEU A 193 -8.43 -1.33 -21.96
N ASP A 194 -8.69 -2.28 -21.07
CA ASP A 194 -9.02 -2.05 -19.66
C ASP A 194 -8.68 -3.30 -18.85
N THR A 195 -8.19 -3.08 -17.64
CA THR A 195 -8.02 -4.14 -16.65
C THR A 195 -8.50 -3.62 -15.30
N SER A 196 -9.69 -4.06 -14.90
CA SER A 196 -10.40 -3.51 -13.76
C SER A 196 -10.83 -4.60 -12.78
N TYR A 197 -10.76 -4.29 -11.49
CA TYR A 197 -11.20 -5.20 -10.44
C TYR A 197 -12.71 -5.03 -10.20
N LEU A 198 -13.44 -6.15 -10.14
CA LEU A 198 -14.88 -6.22 -9.84
C LEU A 198 -15.05 -6.66 -8.37
N PRO A 199 -15.30 -5.72 -7.42
CA PRO A 199 -15.33 -6.03 -6.00
C PRO A 199 -16.47 -6.96 -5.59
N GLU A 200 -17.58 -6.95 -6.33
CA GLU A 200 -18.78 -7.73 -6.01
C GLU A 200 -18.57 -9.24 -6.20
N THR A 201 -17.70 -9.61 -7.13
CA THR A 201 -17.40 -11.00 -7.50
C THR A 201 -15.99 -11.44 -7.11
N GLY A 202 -15.14 -10.52 -6.68
CA GLY A 202 -13.74 -10.80 -6.34
C GLY A 202 -12.90 -11.19 -7.55
N THR A 203 -13.24 -10.69 -8.73
CA THR A 203 -12.59 -11.05 -10.01
C THR A 203 -11.99 -9.83 -10.70
N TRP A 204 -10.87 -10.02 -11.36
CA TRP A 204 -10.34 -9.08 -12.33
C TRP A 204 -10.98 -9.31 -13.69
N LEU A 205 -11.40 -8.23 -14.34
CA LEU A 205 -11.82 -8.21 -15.72
C LEU A 205 -10.67 -7.65 -16.55
N ASP A 206 -10.12 -8.46 -17.44
CA ASP A 206 -9.22 -8.03 -18.50
C ASP A 206 -9.99 -7.90 -19.82
N VAL A 207 -9.89 -6.76 -20.48
CA VAL A 207 -10.48 -6.51 -21.80
C VAL A 207 -9.36 -6.28 -22.80
N THR A 208 -9.13 -7.26 -23.67
CA THR A 208 -8.05 -7.21 -24.66
C THR A 208 -8.59 -7.24 -26.09
N GLU A 209 -8.13 -6.29 -26.92
CA GLU A 209 -8.36 -6.25 -28.36
C GLU A 209 -7.26 -7.02 -29.10
N TYR A 210 -7.64 -8.03 -29.87
CA TYR A 210 -6.75 -8.79 -30.74
C TYR A 210 -6.98 -8.38 -32.19
N ARG A 211 -5.94 -7.81 -32.82
CA ARG A 211 -5.92 -7.52 -34.26
C ARG A 211 -5.36 -8.73 -35.01
N TYR A 212 -6.14 -9.33 -35.88
CA TYR A 212 -5.75 -10.45 -36.74
C TYR A 212 -5.37 -10.00 -38.14
N ASN A 213 -4.26 -10.54 -38.65
CA ASN A 213 -3.85 -10.41 -40.04
C ASN A 213 -4.28 -11.67 -40.80
N LEU A 214 -5.03 -11.48 -41.88
CA LEU A 214 -5.61 -12.56 -42.68
C LEU A 214 -4.93 -12.66 -44.06
N ARG A 215 -4.87 -13.87 -44.60
CA ARG A 215 -4.36 -14.15 -45.94
C ARG A 215 -5.35 -13.64 -46.98
N ASN A 216 -4.86 -12.96 -48.01
CA ASN A 216 -5.63 -12.45 -49.15
C ASN A 216 -6.61 -11.30 -48.83
N THR A 217 -6.42 -10.57 -47.72
CA THR A 217 -7.15 -9.33 -47.44
C THR A 217 -6.25 -8.36 -46.70
N ASP A 218 -6.33 -7.09 -47.07
CA ASP A 218 -5.64 -5.98 -46.38
C ASP A 218 -6.51 -5.37 -45.27
N VAL A 219 -7.74 -5.86 -45.10
CA VAL A 219 -8.67 -5.37 -44.07
C VAL A 219 -8.31 -6.04 -42.74
N PRO A 220 -7.84 -5.29 -41.73
CA PRO A 220 -7.60 -5.83 -40.40
C PRO A 220 -8.92 -6.22 -39.74
N VAL A 221 -8.94 -7.37 -39.07
CA VAL A 221 -10.09 -7.83 -38.29
C VAL A 221 -9.72 -7.81 -36.83
N TYR A 222 -10.56 -7.19 -36.02
CA TYR A 222 -10.37 -7.04 -34.59
C TYR A 222 -11.38 -7.89 -33.84
N LEU A 223 -10.95 -8.45 -32.72
CA LEU A 223 -11.76 -9.24 -31.81
C LEU A 223 -11.52 -8.72 -30.39
N GLU A 224 -12.58 -8.39 -29.67
CA GLU A 224 -12.50 -8.03 -28.25
C GLU A 224 -12.78 -9.28 -27.42
N ILE A 225 -11.84 -9.63 -26.54
CA ILE A 225 -11.96 -10.75 -25.62
C ILE A 225 -11.93 -10.19 -24.20
N LYS A 226 -12.93 -10.56 -23.41
CA LYS A 226 -13.00 -10.26 -21.98
C LYS A 226 -12.71 -11.51 -21.20
N THR A 227 -11.76 -11.44 -20.27
CA THR A 227 -11.37 -12.59 -19.44
C THR A 227 -11.56 -12.23 -17.98
N TYR A 228 -12.26 -13.09 -17.23
CA TYR A 228 -12.54 -12.89 -15.81
C TYR A 228 -11.64 -13.81 -14.99
N VAL A 229 -10.71 -13.23 -14.23
CA VAL A 229 -9.71 -13.95 -13.44
C VAL A 229 -10.02 -13.82 -11.96
N ASN A 230 -10.07 -14.94 -11.22
CA ASN A 230 -10.33 -14.91 -9.79
C ASN A 230 -9.17 -14.21 -9.06
N GLY A 231 -9.49 -13.17 -8.27
CA GLY A 231 -8.49 -12.33 -7.61
C GLY A 231 -7.74 -13.00 -6.45
N SER A 232 -8.16 -14.20 -6.04
CA SER A 232 -7.52 -14.97 -4.97
C SER A 232 -6.85 -16.24 -5.47
N THR A 233 -7.44 -16.96 -6.42
CA THR A 233 -6.92 -18.24 -6.92
C THR A 233 -6.14 -18.11 -8.23
N GLY A 234 -6.40 -17.05 -9.00
CA GLY A 234 -5.82 -16.87 -10.32
C GLY A 234 -6.36 -17.75 -11.43
N GLU A 235 -7.43 -18.48 -11.14
CA GLU A 235 -8.12 -19.27 -12.14
C GLU A 235 -8.98 -18.37 -13.04
N VAL A 236 -9.02 -18.69 -14.34
CA VAL A 236 -9.97 -18.06 -15.26
C VAL A 236 -11.37 -18.63 -14.98
N THR A 237 -12.27 -17.73 -14.58
CA THR A 237 -13.65 -18.07 -14.20
C THR A 237 -14.63 -18.01 -15.36
N ALA A 238 -14.40 -17.09 -16.32
CA ALA A 238 -15.22 -16.92 -17.49
C ALA A 238 -14.47 -16.16 -18.59
N THR A 239 -14.96 -16.30 -19.83
CA THR A 239 -14.45 -15.56 -21.00
C THR A 239 -15.63 -15.17 -21.91
N GLU A 240 -15.63 -13.94 -22.41
CA GLU A 240 -16.58 -13.47 -23.43
C GLU A 240 -15.84 -13.02 -24.68
N VAL A 241 -16.25 -13.52 -25.84
CA VAL A 241 -15.69 -13.14 -27.14
C VAL A 241 -16.72 -12.34 -27.91
N SER A 242 -16.39 -11.08 -28.21
CA SER A 242 -17.27 -10.22 -29.00
C SER A 242 -17.23 -10.61 -30.48
N PRO A 243 -18.30 -10.31 -31.26
CA PRO A 243 -18.27 -10.45 -32.71
C PRO A 243 -17.13 -9.63 -33.33
N PRO A 244 -16.54 -10.11 -34.45
CA PRO A 244 -15.46 -9.41 -35.11
C PRO A 244 -15.90 -8.05 -35.66
N TYR A 245 -14.98 -7.10 -35.65
CA TYR A 245 -15.19 -5.74 -36.18
C TYR A 245 -13.96 -5.23 -36.94
N TYR A 246 -14.11 -4.14 -37.69
CA TYR A 246 -13.12 -3.70 -38.69
C TYR A 246 -12.47 -2.33 -38.38
N SER A 247 -12.72 -1.79 -37.18
CA SER A 247 -12.17 -0.51 -36.71
C SER A 247 -11.73 -0.64 -35.25
N THR A 248 -10.51 -0.24 -34.93
CA THR A 248 -10.00 -0.34 -33.55
C THR A 248 -10.88 0.43 -32.56
N ARG A 249 -11.08 -0.16 -31.38
CA ARG A 249 -11.69 0.47 -30.20
C ARG A 249 -10.64 1.06 -29.27
N ALA A 250 -9.38 0.64 -29.41
CA ALA A 250 -8.28 1.24 -28.70
C ALA A 250 -8.10 2.71 -29.11
N PRO A 251 -7.80 3.62 -28.17
CA PRO A 251 -7.42 4.97 -28.54
C PRO A 251 -6.18 4.93 -29.45
N ILE A 252 -6.23 5.65 -30.58
CA ILE A 252 -5.04 5.89 -31.39
C ILE A 252 -4.15 6.83 -30.56
N ILE A 253 -3.18 6.28 -29.85
CA ILE A 253 -2.15 7.07 -29.18
C ILE A 253 -1.29 7.67 -30.30
N HIS A 254 -1.45 8.96 -30.54
CA HIS A 254 -0.70 9.75 -31.54
C HIS A 254 0.60 10.30 -30.95
#